data_AF-A0A5N6Z6N0-F1
#
_entry.id   AF-A0A5N6Z6N0-F1
#
_cell.length_a   1.000
_cell.length_b   1.000
_cell.length_c   1.000
_cell.angle_alpha   90.00
_cell.angle_beta   90.00
_cell.angle_gamma   90.00
#
_symmetry.space_group_name_H-M   'P 1'
#
loop_
_entity.id
_entity.type
_entity.pdbx_description
1 polymer ?
#
loop_
_entity_poly.entity_id
_entity_poly.type
_entity_poly.pdbx_seq_one_letter_code
_entity_poly.pdbx_strand_id
1 'polypeptide(L)'
;MPVVSRLVSIVLRLVEIICAVIVAGIIGYYLVSLNDLEAWPQARWIYTEVVAGVSILLGLIWLIPFSFSFFSWPFDVVISLAWFAAFGILVDAIHKFSCGSIWAWGSIVQNDVCGRWKAAEAFSFISACVWLISAVVGIWFTFRVRGTTSDRVGNRRGFFKRSAV
;
A
#
# COMPACT_ATOMS: atom_id res chain seq x y z
N MET A 1 -13.44 -16.85 15.84
CA MET A 1 -12.65 -16.14 14.80
C MET A 1 -11.30 -16.83 14.75
N PRO A 2 -10.91 -17.48 13.64
CA PRO A 2 -9.69 -18.28 13.63
C PRO A 2 -8.49 -17.34 13.83
N VAL A 3 -7.69 -17.60 14.86
CA VAL A 3 -6.43 -16.91 15.19
C VAL A 3 -5.52 -16.68 13.98
N VAL A 4 -5.60 -17.57 12.98
CA VAL A 4 -4.90 -17.49 11.70
C VAL A 4 -5.17 -16.19 10.94
N SER A 5 -6.42 -15.70 10.90
CA SER A 5 -6.74 -14.45 10.17
C SER A 5 -6.13 -13.23 10.86
N ARG A 6 -6.01 -13.27 12.19
CA ARG A 6 -5.42 -12.21 12.98
C ARG A 6 -3.90 -12.18 12.80
N LEU A 7 -3.27 -13.36 12.76
CA LEU A 7 -1.83 -13.51 12.53
C LEU A 7 -1.41 -13.05 11.13
N VAL A 8 -2.15 -13.46 10.09
CA VAL A 8 -1.88 -13.07 8.69
C VAL A 8 -1.99 -11.56 8.52
N SER A 9 -3.00 -10.92 9.14
CA SER A 9 -3.15 -9.46 9.10
C SER A 9 -2.00 -8.72 9.79
N ILE A 10 -1.45 -9.25 10.89
CA ILE A 10 -0.31 -8.63 11.59
C ILE A 10 0.95 -8.74 10.74
N VAL A 11 1.20 -9.90 10.15
CA VAL A 11 2.38 -10.12 9.29
C VAL A 11 2.33 -9.23 8.05
N LEU A 12 1.17 -9.12 7.39
CA LEU A 12 0.99 -8.22 6.24
C LEU A 12 1.30 -6.76 6.61
N ARG A 13 0.79 -6.27 7.74
CA ARG A 13 1.08 -4.90 8.23
C ARG A 13 2.57 -4.68 8.51
N LEU A 14 3.27 -5.67 9.08
CA LEU A 14 4.71 -5.58 9.30
C LEU A 14 5.49 -5.48 7.98
N VAL A 15 5.10 -6.26 6.98
CA VAL A 15 5.73 -6.21 5.65
C VAL A 15 5.47 -4.84 4.99
N GLU A 16 4.27 -4.29 5.10
CA GLU A 16 3.93 -2.94 4.60
C GLU A 16 4.82 -1.86 5.22
N ILE A 17 5.01 -1.90 6.55
CA ILE A 17 5.85 -0.94 7.27
C ILE A 17 7.31 -1.08 6.84
N ILE A 18 7.84 -2.30 6.76
CA ILE A 18 9.23 -2.55 6.36
C ILE A 18 9.49 -2.01 4.95
N CYS A 19 8.60 -2.30 4.00
CA CYS A 19 8.74 -1.77 2.63
C CYS A 19 8.69 -0.24 2.60
N ALA A 20 7.77 0.39 3.35
CA ALA A 20 7.66 1.84 3.40
C ALA A 20 8.91 2.51 4.03
N VAL A 21 9.45 1.93 5.10
CA VAL A 21 10.68 2.42 5.77
C VAL A 21 11.89 2.33 4.84
N ILE A 22 12.03 1.23 4.09
CA ILE A 22 13.13 1.09 3.11
C ILE A 22 13.06 2.19 2.05
N VAL A 23 11.87 2.45 1.50
CA VAL A 23 11.69 3.50 0.48
C VAL A 23 11.94 4.89 1.06
N ALA A 24 11.39 5.21 2.24
CA ALA A 24 11.63 6.48 2.92
C ALA A 24 13.12 6.70 3.23
N GLY A 25 13.84 5.66 3.67
CA GLY A 25 15.27 5.74 3.93
C GLY A 25 16.10 6.03 2.66
N ILE A 26 15.72 5.45 1.53
CA ILE A 26 16.39 5.70 0.25
C ILE A 26 16.08 7.12 -0.24
N ILE A 27 14.81 7.52 -0.27
CA ILE A 27 14.38 8.85 -0.76
C ILE A 27 14.87 9.98 0.15
N GLY A 28 14.85 9.81 1.47
CA GLY A 28 15.36 10.79 2.43
C GLY A 28 16.86 11.06 2.29
N TYR A 29 17.66 10.04 1.95
CA TYR A 29 19.07 10.23 1.62
C TYR A 29 19.25 11.12 0.38
N TYR A 30 18.45 10.89 -0.66
CA TYR A 30 18.48 11.72 -1.87
C TYR A 30 17.99 13.14 -1.64
N LEU A 31 17.03 13.35 -0.74
CA LEU A 31 16.50 14.68 -0.41
C LEU A 31 17.56 15.60 0.21
N VAL A 32 18.43 15.05 1.07
CA VAL A 32 19.55 15.79 1.68
C VAL A 32 20.67 16.03 0.67
N SER A 33 20.97 15.06 -0.20
CA SER A 33 22.08 15.17 -1.15
C SER A 33 21.77 16.03 -2.39
N LEU A 34 20.49 16.26 -2.72
CA LEU A 34 20.07 16.99 -3.92
C LEU A 34 19.51 18.40 -3.63
N ASN A 35 19.64 18.89 -2.38
CA ASN A 35 19.09 20.18 -1.95
C ASN A 35 19.65 21.39 -2.73
N ASP A 36 20.75 21.21 -3.48
CA ASP A 36 21.40 22.27 -4.25
C ASP A 36 21.06 22.27 -5.76
N LEU A 37 20.32 21.27 -6.29
CA LEU A 37 20.13 21.10 -7.73
C LEU A 37 18.64 21.04 -8.14
N GLU A 38 18.16 22.15 -8.72
CA GLU A 38 16.93 22.36 -9.50
C GLU A 38 15.58 21.96 -8.85
N ALA A 39 14.57 22.84 -9.00
CA ALA A 39 13.25 22.69 -8.36
C ALA A 39 12.36 21.59 -8.97
N TRP A 40 12.65 21.10 -10.18
CA TRP A 40 11.76 20.21 -10.93
C TRP A 40 11.84 18.73 -10.49
N PRO A 41 13.04 18.17 -10.22
CA PRO A 41 13.16 16.88 -9.56
C PRO A 41 12.47 16.86 -8.19
N GLN A 42 12.61 17.93 -7.40
CA GLN A 42 12.24 18.00 -5.97
C GLN A 42 10.78 17.60 -5.68
N ALA A 43 9.83 17.96 -6.56
CA ALA A 43 8.41 17.65 -6.39
C ALA A 43 8.08 16.14 -6.49
N ARG A 44 8.92 15.34 -7.15
CA ARG A 44 8.72 13.88 -7.26
C ARG A 44 9.11 13.15 -6.00
N TRP A 45 10.23 13.56 -5.40
CA TRP A 45 10.76 13.00 -4.16
C TRP A 45 9.86 13.31 -2.97
N ILE A 46 9.35 14.55 -2.89
CA ILE A 46 8.43 14.94 -1.82
C ILE A 46 7.13 14.12 -1.88
N TYR A 47 6.63 13.81 -3.08
CA TYR A 47 5.45 12.95 -3.23
C TYR A 47 5.71 11.54 -2.70
N THR A 48 6.82 10.91 -3.10
CA THR A 48 7.16 9.56 -2.66
C THR A 48 7.43 9.49 -1.16
N GLU A 49 8.03 10.53 -0.58
CA GLU A 49 8.26 10.64 0.86
C GLU A 49 6.96 10.76 1.64
N VAL A 50 6.02 11.59 1.17
CA VAL A 50 4.69 11.73 1.80
C VAL A 50 3.91 10.42 1.74
N VAL A 51 3.94 9.72 0.61
CA VAL A 51 3.27 8.41 0.47
C VAL A 51 3.90 7.38 1.41
N ALA A 52 5.23 7.36 1.54
CA ALA A 52 5.93 6.48 2.47
C ALA A 52 5.59 6.81 3.94
N GLY A 53 5.62 8.09 4.31
CA GLY A 53 5.28 8.55 5.66
C GLY A 53 3.83 8.25 6.07
N VAL A 54 2.87 8.49 5.17
CA VAL A 54 1.46 8.14 5.40
C VAL A 54 1.29 6.63 5.55
N SER A 55 2.02 5.83 4.76
CA SER A 55 1.98 4.36 4.86
C SER A 55 2.54 3.84 6.19
N ILE A 56 3.62 4.44 6.70
CA ILE A 56 4.19 4.10 8.02
C ILE A 56 3.20 4.46 9.14
N LEU A 57 2.62 5.67 9.10
CA LEU A 57 1.66 6.12 10.10
C LEU A 57 0.41 5.23 10.10
N LEU A 58 -0.15 4.94 8.92
CA LEU A 58 -1.31 4.07 8.79
C LEU A 58 -0.99 2.64 9.23
N GLY A 59 0.16 2.10 8.82
CA GLY A 59 0.61 0.77 9.23
C GLY A 59 0.79 0.64 10.75
N LEU A 60 1.35 1.66 11.40
CA LEU A 60 1.56 1.69 12.85
C LEU A 60 0.24 1.90 13.63
N ILE A 61 -0.62 2.80 13.16
CA ILE A 61 -1.94 3.04 13.76
C ILE A 61 -2.82 1.78 13.68
N TRP A 62 -2.81 1.08 12.54
CA TRP A 62 -3.58 -0.14 12.36
C TRP A 62 -2.96 -1.40 13.01
N LEU A 63 -1.74 -1.32 13.52
CA LEU A 63 -1.08 -2.42 14.26
C LEU A 63 -1.72 -2.65 15.64
N ILE A 64 -2.36 -1.63 16.22
CA ILE A 64 -3.16 -1.75 17.44
C ILE A 64 -4.58 -2.18 17.04
N PRO A 65 -5.01 -3.43 17.31
CA PRO A 65 -6.30 -3.94 16.86
C PRO A 65 -7.44 -3.44 17.76
N PHE A 66 -7.52 -2.13 17.98
CA PHE A 66 -8.61 -1.48 18.69
C PHE A 66 -9.46 -0.65 17.72
N SER A 67 -10.58 -1.26 17.33
CA SER A 67 -11.84 -0.59 16.96
C SER A 67 -12.13 -0.16 15.51
N PHE A 68 -11.22 -0.24 14.52
CA PHE A 68 -11.50 0.24 13.15
C PHE A 68 -11.42 -0.79 12.00
N SER A 69 -11.82 -2.05 12.23
CA SER A 69 -11.85 -3.07 11.17
C SER A 69 -12.82 -2.79 10.02
N PHE A 70 -13.78 -1.86 10.19
CA PHE A 70 -14.74 -1.50 9.13
C PHE A 70 -14.23 -0.45 8.14
N PHE A 71 -13.21 0.35 8.50
CA PHE A 71 -12.78 1.50 7.70
C PHE A 71 -11.37 1.32 7.09
N SER A 72 -10.70 0.19 7.33
CA SER A 72 -9.35 -0.08 6.80
C SER A 72 -9.33 -0.32 5.29
N TRP A 73 -10.26 -1.14 4.78
CA TRP A 73 -10.31 -1.52 3.36
C TRP A 73 -10.19 -0.34 2.37
N PRO A 74 -10.99 0.75 2.47
CA PRO A 74 -10.91 1.83 1.49
C PRO A 74 -9.57 2.57 1.56
N PHE A 75 -9.01 2.76 2.76
CA PHE A 75 -7.69 3.35 2.90
C PHE A 75 -6.59 2.45 2.32
N ASP A 76 -6.68 1.14 2.52
CA ASP A 76 -5.72 0.19 1.96
C ASP A 76 -5.71 0.25 0.41
N VAL A 77 -6.88 0.42 -0.23
CA VAL A 77 -6.99 0.61 -1.69
C VAL A 77 -6.38 1.95 -2.13
N VAL A 78 -6.70 3.05 -1.46
CA VAL A 78 -6.18 4.38 -1.81
C VAL A 78 -4.65 4.41 -1.73
N ILE A 79 -4.09 3.80 -0.68
CA ILE A 79 -2.65 3.71 -0.52
C ILE A 79 -2.02 2.81 -1.60
N SER A 80 -2.65 1.69 -1.97
CA SER A 80 -2.14 0.88 -3.09
C SER A 80 -2.06 1.67 -4.40
N LEU A 81 -3.07 2.49 -4.71
CA LEU A 81 -3.07 3.37 -5.88
C LEU A 81 -2.00 4.47 -5.79
N ALA A 82 -1.79 5.03 -4.61
CA ALA A 82 -0.72 6.00 -4.38
C ALA A 82 0.68 5.38 -4.61
N TRP A 83 0.90 4.12 -4.20
CA TRP A 83 2.14 3.40 -4.48
C TRP A 83 2.30 3.07 -5.96
N PHE A 84 1.23 2.74 -6.69
CA PHE A 84 1.30 2.60 -8.16
C PHE A 84 1.66 3.92 -8.86
N ALA A 85 1.14 5.05 -8.40
CA ALA A 85 1.52 6.36 -8.90
C ALA A 85 2.99 6.71 -8.57
N ALA A 86 3.45 6.38 -7.37
CA ALA A 86 4.86 6.53 -6.97
C ALA A 86 5.80 5.71 -7.86
N PHE A 87 5.42 4.46 -8.17
CA PHE A 87 6.14 3.62 -9.13
C PHE A 87 6.22 4.27 -10.51
N GLY A 88 5.10 4.78 -11.05
CA GLY A 88 5.08 5.47 -12.34
C GLY A 88 6.01 6.69 -12.40
N ILE A 89 6.10 7.45 -11.31
CA ILE A 89 7.01 8.60 -11.18
C ILE A 89 8.48 8.15 -11.18
N LEU A 90 8.80 7.04 -10.49
CA LEU A 90 10.16 6.48 -10.46
C LEU A 90 10.61 5.95 -11.82
N VAL A 91 9.71 5.33 -12.59
CA VAL A 91 9.99 4.83 -13.95
C VAL A 91 10.24 5.98 -14.94
N ASP A 92 9.47 7.07 -14.85
CA ASP A 92 9.72 8.25 -15.69
C ASP A 92 11.05 8.93 -15.34
N ALA A 93 11.48 8.87 -14.07
CA ALA A 93 12.79 9.38 -13.66
C ALA A 93 13.95 8.55 -14.26
N ILE A 94 13.82 7.22 -14.34
CA ILE A 94 14.84 6.34 -14.97
C ILE A 94 15.06 6.68 -16.45
N HIS A 95 14.03 7.09 -17.18
CA HIS A 95 14.21 7.46 -18.59
C HIS A 95 15.02 8.76 -18.78
N LYS A 96 15.10 9.61 -17.75
CA LYS A 96 15.79 10.91 -17.79
C LYS A 96 17.23 10.83 -17.32
N PHE A 97 17.51 10.00 -16.31
CA PHE A 97 18.87 9.70 -15.90
C PHE A 97 19.35 8.53 -16.77
N SER A 98 20.42 8.72 -17.57
CA SER A 98 21.03 7.74 -18.51
C SER A 98 21.53 6.41 -17.88
N CYS A 99 20.94 5.98 -16.77
CA CYS A 99 20.89 4.61 -16.30
C CYS A 99 20.18 3.73 -17.31
N GLY A 100 20.86 2.74 -17.88
CA GLY A 100 20.32 1.88 -18.93
C GLY A 100 19.00 1.16 -18.61
N SER A 101 18.51 0.38 -19.59
CA SER A 101 17.20 -0.27 -19.58
C SER A 101 16.83 -1.01 -18.29
N ILE A 102 15.52 -1.12 -18.02
CA ILE A 102 14.88 -1.79 -16.87
C ILE A 102 15.50 -3.19 -16.59
N TRP A 103 15.95 -3.87 -17.64
CA TRP A 103 16.47 -5.25 -17.63
C TRP A 103 18.01 -5.38 -17.59
N ALA A 104 18.76 -4.27 -17.61
CA ALA A 104 20.21 -4.29 -17.56
C ALA A 104 20.72 -4.43 -16.11
N TRP A 105 20.68 -5.64 -15.57
CA TRP A 105 21.25 -6.01 -14.26
C TRP A 105 22.79 -6.26 -14.30
N GLY A 106 23.45 -5.92 -15.40
CA GLY A 106 24.85 -6.29 -15.67
C GLY A 106 25.92 -5.44 -14.95
N SER A 107 25.56 -4.32 -14.32
CA SER A 107 26.52 -3.41 -13.67
C SER A 107 26.10 -3.06 -12.24
N ILE A 108 25.85 -4.09 -11.43
CA ILE A 108 25.42 -3.95 -10.01
C ILE A 108 26.63 -3.93 -9.07
N VAL A 109 27.85 -4.12 -9.59
CA VAL A 109 29.06 -4.36 -8.78
C VAL A 109 29.86 -3.10 -8.47
N GLN A 110 29.45 -1.93 -8.95
CA GLN A 110 30.09 -0.65 -8.63
C GLN A 110 29.08 0.28 -7.95
N ASN A 111 29.53 1.04 -6.96
CA ASN A 111 28.79 1.82 -5.97
C ASN A 111 27.96 2.99 -6.57
N ASP A 112 27.12 2.71 -7.56
CA ASP A 112 26.45 3.75 -8.34
C ASP A 112 24.99 3.88 -7.93
N VAL A 113 24.60 5.13 -7.67
CA VAL A 113 23.24 5.67 -7.44
C VAL A 113 22.13 4.97 -8.25
N CYS A 114 22.47 4.47 -9.43
CA CYS A 114 21.61 3.68 -10.31
C CYS A 114 21.04 2.40 -9.68
N GLY A 115 21.86 1.62 -8.96
CA GLY A 115 21.44 0.36 -8.35
C GLY A 115 20.48 0.57 -7.18
N ARG A 116 20.74 1.60 -6.37
CA ARG A 116 19.85 2.03 -5.28
C ARG A 116 18.50 2.50 -5.80
N TRP A 117 18.48 3.16 -6.96
CA TRP A 117 17.26 3.62 -7.61
C TRP A 117 16.37 2.47 -8.09
N LYS A 118 16.95 1.48 -8.79
CA LYS A 118 16.23 0.26 -9.20
C LYS A 118 15.71 -0.55 -8.01
N ALA A 119 16.45 -0.57 -6.91
CA ALA A 119 15.97 -1.21 -5.68
C ALA A 119 14.74 -0.49 -5.13
N ALA A 120 14.76 0.85 -5.03
CA ALA A 120 13.61 1.63 -4.55
C ALA A 120 12.36 1.43 -5.44
N GLU A 121 12.54 1.37 -6.75
CA GLU A 121 11.48 1.06 -7.72
C GLU A 121 10.83 -0.30 -7.41
N ALA A 122 11.63 -1.37 -7.29
CA ALA A 122 11.13 -2.71 -6.99
C ALA A 122 10.37 -2.76 -5.66
N PHE A 123 10.89 -2.12 -4.61
CA PHE A 123 10.23 -2.09 -3.31
C PHE A 123 8.91 -1.30 -3.32
N SER A 124 8.80 -0.24 -4.13
CA SER A 124 7.54 0.50 -4.31
C SER A 124 6.45 -0.31 -5.03
N PHE A 125 6.84 -1.18 -5.97
CA PHE A 125 5.90 -2.08 -6.63
C PHE A 125 5.43 -3.18 -5.69
N ILE A 126 6.35 -3.77 -4.92
CA ILE A 126 6.02 -4.79 -3.92
C ILE A 126 5.08 -4.21 -2.86
N SER A 127 5.35 -3.00 -2.35
CA SER A 127 4.45 -2.37 -1.39
C SER A 127 3.04 -2.16 -1.98
N ALA A 128 2.92 -1.69 -3.23
CA ALA A 128 1.63 -1.56 -3.91
C ALA A 128 0.85 -2.89 -3.92
N CYS A 129 1.52 -4.00 -4.26
CA CYS A 129 0.92 -5.33 -4.26
C CYS A 129 0.51 -5.79 -2.85
N VAL A 130 1.34 -5.55 -1.83
CA VAL A 130 1.04 -5.94 -0.44
C VAL A 130 -0.18 -5.17 0.08
N TRP A 131 -0.24 -3.85 -0.13
CA TRP A 131 -1.40 -3.03 0.25
C TRP A 131 -2.69 -3.47 -0.48
N LEU A 132 -2.58 -3.88 -1.74
CA LEU A 132 -3.71 -4.41 -2.50
C LEU A 132 -4.19 -5.76 -1.94
N ILE A 133 -3.28 -6.67 -1.60
CA ILE A 133 -3.62 -7.96 -0.97
C ILE A 133 -4.32 -7.73 0.37
N SER A 134 -3.81 -6.81 1.19
CA SER A 134 -4.44 -6.42 2.46
C SER A 134 -5.85 -5.85 2.25
N ALA A 135 -6.06 -5.02 1.24
CA ALA A 135 -7.38 -4.52 0.88
C ALA A 135 -8.34 -5.66 0.47
N VAL A 136 -7.90 -6.59 -0.37
CA VAL A 136 -8.71 -7.74 -0.82
C VAL A 136 -9.10 -8.63 0.36
N VAL A 137 -8.17 -8.89 1.28
CA VAL A 137 -8.45 -9.64 2.51
C VAL A 137 -9.49 -8.90 3.37
N GLY A 138 -9.34 -7.57 3.53
CA GLY A 138 -10.30 -6.72 4.24
C GLY A 138 -11.70 -6.79 3.63
N ILE A 139 -11.82 -6.64 2.30
CA ILE A 139 -13.07 -6.79 1.53
C ILE A 139 -13.70 -8.16 1.81
N TRP A 140 -12.93 -9.23 1.66
CA TRP A 140 -13.44 -10.59 1.81
C TRP A 140 -14.09 -10.82 3.17
N PHE A 141 -13.46 -10.34 4.25
CA PHE A 141 -14.04 -10.42 5.59
C PHE A 141 -15.31 -9.59 5.76
N THR A 142 -15.35 -8.35 5.24
CA THR A 142 -16.54 -7.48 5.34
C THR A 142 -17.73 -8.03 4.55
N PHE A 143 -17.50 -8.54 3.34
CA PHE A 143 -18.56 -9.13 2.52
C PHE A 143 -19.07 -10.46 3.11
N ARG A 144 -18.19 -11.29 3.71
CA ARG A 144 -18.62 -12.51 4.40
C ARG A 144 -19.55 -12.23 5.59
N VAL A 145 -19.29 -11.18 6.37
CA VAL A 145 -20.13 -10.80 7.52
C VAL A 145 -21.47 -10.20 7.07
N ARG A 146 -21.49 -9.45 5.96
CA ARG A 146 -22.72 -8.91 5.37
C ARG A 146 -23.66 -10.00 4.81
N GLY A 147 -23.12 -11.08 4.26
CA GLY A 147 -23.92 -12.22 3.78
C GLY A 147 -24.84 -12.80 4.85
N THR A 148 -24.37 -12.94 6.09
CA THR A 148 -25.16 -13.47 7.22
C THR A 148 -26.23 -12.52 7.77
N THR A 149 -26.20 -11.23 7.43
CA THR A 149 -27.15 -10.23 7.95
C THR A 149 -28.31 -9.96 6.98
N SER A 150 -28.07 -10.02 5.67
CA SER A 150 -29.14 -9.84 4.67
C SER A 150 -30.20 -10.95 4.71
N ASP A 151 -29.86 -12.17 5.12
CA ASP A 151 -30.84 -13.26 5.25
C ASP A 151 -31.86 -13.06 6.39
N ARG A 152 -31.56 -12.23 7.39
CA ARG A 152 -32.49 -11.97 8.51
C ARG A 152 -33.51 -10.87 8.25
N VAL A 153 -33.27 -9.99 7.27
CA VAL A 153 -34.18 -8.86 6.97
C VAL A 153 -35.22 -9.24 5.90
N GLY A 154 -34.90 -10.16 4.99
CA GLY A 154 -35.84 -10.64 3.97
C GLY A 154 -37.01 -11.47 4.51
N ASN A 155 -36.83 -12.19 5.63
CA ASN A 155 -37.81 -13.17 6.09
C ASN A 155 -38.93 -12.60 7.01
N ARG A 156 -38.87 -11.32 7.41
CA ARG A 156 -39.92 -10.71 8.27
C ARG A 156 -41.06 -10.02 7.53
N ARG A 157 -40.97 -9.85 6.20
CA ARG A 157 -42.03 -9.19 5.41
C ARG A 157 -43.09 -10.13 4.84
N GLY A 158 -42.98 -11.45 5.07
CA GLY A 158 -43.88 -12.46 4.48
C GLY A 158 -45.02 -12.97 5.37
N PHE A 159 -45.08 -12.63 6.67
CA PHE A 159 -45.94 -13.38 7.62
C PHE A 159 -47.31 -12.76 7.94
N PHE A 160 -47.68 -11.60 7.37
CA PHE A 160 -49.03 -11.03 7.56
C PHE A 160 -49.88 -11.12 6.29
N LYS A 161 -50.26 -12.34 5.93
CA LYS A 161 -51.45 -12.61 5.11
C LYS A 161 -52.16 -13.83 5.69
N ARG A 162 -53.15 -13.61 6.56
CA ARG A 162 -54.37 -14.43 6.72
C ARG A 162 -55.22 -13.95 7.91
N SER A 163 -56.32 -13.30 7.59
CA SER A 163 -57.69 -13.54 8.10
C SER A 163 -58.59 -12.78 7.13
N ALA A 164 -59.21 -13.46 6.16
CA ALA A 164 -60.46 -14.20 6.30
C ALA A 164 -61.65 -13.24 6.47
N VAL A 165 -62.48 -13.25 5.41
CA VAL A 165 -63.91 -12.90 5.32
C VAL A 165 -64.67 -12.82 6.63
#